data_AF-A0A975N8V7-F1
#
_entry.id   AF-A0A975N8V7-F1
#
_cell.length_a   1.000
_cell.length_b   1.000
_cell.length_c   1.000
_cell.angle_alpha   90.00
_cell.angle_beta   90.00
_cell.angle_gamma   90.00
#
_symmetry.space_group_name_H-M   'P 1'
#
loop_
_entity.id
_entity.type
_entity.pdbx_description
1 polymer ?
#
loop_
_entity_poly.entity_id
_entity_poly.type
_entity_poly.pdbx_seq_one_letter_code
_entity_poly.pdbx_strand_id
1 'polypeptide(L)'
;MNISRTVRATRTRLAATAAALAGFAFGVTSCGGDAAPASDKRGDSIDGVYIGTSGKNNRLVTIENGNKITFFTLYAGPKNMCALLTKTFADIDSGKLAPGGKAGQDRYDLESGGTISENRTTVVWDNAGGADDPGTTTATAPIKVESDMITVKDIFDNPAEDEVLVPRGSDHGKAILAKRCG
;
A
#
# COMPACT_ATOMS: atom_id res chain seq x y z
N MET A 1 55.17 5.53 10.76
CA MET A 1 55.18 4.04 10.86
C MET A 1 53.90 3.60 11.55
N ASN A 2 53.22 2.62 10.95
CA ASN A 2 51.80 2.31 11.11
C ASN A 2 51.40 1.79 12.49
N ILE A 3 50.27 2.31 13.01
CA ILE A 3 49.53 1.75 14.13
C ILE A 3 48.46 0.83 13.55
N SER A 4 48.71 -0.48 13.57
CA SER A 4 47.72 -1.49 13.18
C SER A 4 46.59 -1.54 14.21
N ARG A 5 45.42 -1.00 13.86
CA ARG A 5 44.18 -1.18 14.63
C ARG A 5 43.43 -2.40 14.09
N THR A 6 43.53 -3.51 14.81
CA THR A 6 42.74 -4.73 14.55
C THR A 6 41.32 -4.50 15.08
N VAL A 7 40.37 -4.14 14.22
CA VAL A 7 38.95 -4.07 14.57
C VAL A 7 38.33 -5.46 14.39
N ARG A 8 37.91 -6.05 15.50
CA ARG A 8 37.21 -7.34 15.57
C ARG A 8 35.82 -7.16 14.96
N ALA A 9 35.60 -7.72 13.78
CA ALA A 9 34.28 -7.74 13.13
C ALA A 9 33.31 -8.62 13.93
N THR A 10 32.38 -8.01 14.67
CA THR A 10 31.25 -8.71 15.26
C THR A 10 30.26 -9.03 14.15
N ARG A 11 30.29 -10.28 13.67
CA ARG A 11 29.25 -10.84 12.80
C ARG A 11 27.96 -10.99 13.61
N THR A 12 27.05 -10.03 13.54
CA THR A 12 25.70 -10.22 14.03
C THR A 12 24.93 -11.03 12.99
N ARG A 13 24.85 -12.34 13.20
CA ARG A 13 23.86 -13.20 12.54
C ARG A 13 22.48 -12.78 13.08
N LEU A 14 21.71 -12.02 12.31
CA LEU A 14 20.28 -11.89 12.58
C LEU A 14 19.63 -13.20 12.14
N ALA A 15 19.28 -14.00 13.15
CA ALA A 15 18.57 -15.24 13.03
C ALA A 15 17.15 -15.00 12.52
N ALA A 16 16.69 -15.92 11.67
CA ALA A 16 15.34 -15.99 11.15
C ALA A 16 14.29 -16.00 12.28
N THR A 17 13.28 -15.14 12.16
CA THR A 17 11.98 -15.37 12.79
C THR A 17 10.98 -15.67 11.69
N ALA A 18 10.83 -16.96 11.40
CA ALA A 18 9.61 -17.48 10.82
C ALA A 18 8.51 -17.31 11.88
N ALA A 19 7.60 -16.37 11.67
CA ALA A 19 6.35 -16.33 12.43
C ALA A 19 5.35 -17.25 11.71
N ALA A 20 5.04 -18.36 12.38
CA ALA A 20 4.11 -19.37 11.92
C ALA A 20 2.69 -18.81 11.80
N LEU A 21 2.07 -19.00 10.64
CA LEU A 21 0.61 -19.03 10.49
C LEU A 21 0.10 -20.29 11.20
N ALA A 22 -0.30 -20.16 12.46
CA ALA A 22 -0.96 -21.24 13.18
C ALA A 22 -2.14 -20.71 14.00
N GLY A 23 -3.34 -20.92 13.42
CA GLY A 23 -4.57 -21.33 14.08
C GLY A 23 -5.07 -20.53 15.29
N PHE A 24 -6.13 -19.74 15.06
CA PHE A 24 -7.22 -19.67 16.04
C PHE A 24 -8.44 -20.40 15.50
N ALA A 25 -8.73 -21.51 16.14
CA ALA A 25 -10.03 -22.17 16.09
C ALA A 25 -11.06 -21.26 16.77
N PHE A 26 -12.10 -20.84 16.05
CA PHE A 26 -13.38 -20.54 16.66
C PHE A 26 -14.31 -21.69 16.34
N GLY A 27 -14.57 -22.52 17.34
CA GLY A 27 -15.65 -23.48 17.28
C GLY A 27 -16.98 -22.74 17.29
N VAL A 28 -17.80 -22.94 16.27
CA VAL A 28 -19.25 -22.84 16.41
C VAL A 28 -19.88 -23.91 15.53
N THR A 29 -20.22 -25.04 16.13
CA THR A 29 -21.29 -25.91 15.63
C THR A 29 -22.62 -25.32 16.08
N SER A 30 -23.46 -24.86 15.16
CA SER A 30 -24.92 -25.12 15.16
C SER A 30 -25.64 -24.22 14.14
N CYS A 31 -26.48 -24.88 13.34
CA CYS A 31 -27.61 -24.36 12.57
C CYS A 31 -28.39 -23.21 13.21
N GLY A 32 -28.86 -22.30 12.35
CA GLY A 32 -30.23 -21.81 12.32
C GLY A 32 -30.57 -20.59 13.19
N GLY A 33 -31.19 -19.58 12.55
CA GLY A 33 -32.05 -18.61 13.22
C GLY A 33 -31.46 -17.21 13.38
N ASP A 34 -32.22 -16.24 12.89
CA ASP A 34 -32.05 -14.78 12.94
C ASP A 34 -31.43 -14.20 14.23
N ALA A 35 -30.50 -13.24 14.05
CA ALA A 35 -30.17 -12.19 15.02
C ALA A 35 -29.60 -10.99 14.24
N ALA A 36 -30.39 -9.93 14.04
CA ALA A 36 -30.44 -8.72 14.87
C ALA A 36 -29.14 -7.88 14.82
N PRO A 37 -29.26 -6.57 14.53
CA PRO A 37 -28.17 -5.76 13.99
C PRO A 37 -27.12 -5.44 15.06
N ALA A 38 -25.84 -5.55 14.69
CA ALA A 38 -24.75 -5.02 15.48
C ALA A 38 -24.79 -3.49 15.43
N SER A 39 -25.34 -2.86 16.47
CA SER A 39 -25.27 -1.41 16.66
C SER A 39 -23.92 -1.00 17.27
N ASP A 40 -23.21 -0.21 16.48
CA ASP A 40 -22.44 0.98 16.84
C ASP A 40 -21.21 0.83 17.75
N LYS A 41 -20.07 0.56 17.09
CA LYS A 41 -18.82 1.29 17.36
C LYS A 41 -18.34 1.89 16.06
N ARG A 42 -18.41 3.22 15.97
CA ARG A 42 -17.82 4.00 14.88
C ARG A 42 -16.31 3.71 14.82
N GLY A 43 -15.93 2.92 13.83
CA GLY A 43 -14.56 2.61 13.50
C GLY A 43 -14.55 2.18 12.05
N ASP A 44 -14.97 3.09 11.16
CA ASP A 44 -14.89 2.86 9.71
C ASP A 44 -13.44 2.45 9.42
N SER A 45 -13.27 1.15 9.14
CA SER A 45 -11.97 0.63 8.74
C SER A 45 -11.64 1.28 7.41
N ILE A 46 -10.44 1.85 7.34
CA ILE A 46 -9.88 2.43 6.12
C ILE A 46 -9.03 1.40 5.37
N ASP A 47 -9.14 0.13 5.76
CA ASP A 47 -8.43 -0.96 5.10
C ASP A 47 -8.94 -1.17 3.69
N GLY A 48 -8.03 -1.48 2.78
CA GLY A 48 -8.37 -1.87 1.42
C GLY A 48 -7.43 -1.30 0.37
N VAL A 49 -7.89 -1.40 -0.88
CA VAL A 49 -7.15 -0.94 -2.05
C VAL A 49 -7.81 0.32 -2.57
N TYR A 50 -7.02 1.36 -2.77
CA TYR A 50 -7.41 2.67 -3.26
C TYR A 50 -6.74 2.94 -4.61
N ILE A 51 -7.45 3.64 -5.50
CA ILE A 51 -7.02 3.91 -6.87
C ILE A 51 -6.94 5.42 -7.07
N GLY A 52 -5.83 5.88 -7.65
CA GLY A 52 -5.64 7.29 -7.96
C GLY A 52 -6.67 7.77 -8.96
N THR A 53 -7.35 8.87 -8.64
CA THR A 53 -8.35 9.50 -9.52
C THR A 53 -7.67 10.29 -10.65
N SER A 54 -6.43 10.73 -10.42
CA SER A 54 -5.56 11.31 -11.43
C SER A 54 -5.30 10.30 -12.55
N GLY A 55 -5.79 10.58 -13.75
CA GLY A 55 -5.45 9.78 -14.94
C GLY A 55 -3.99 9.94 -15.40
N LYS A 56 -3.22 10.82 -14.76
CA LYS A 56 -1.82 11.09 -15.11
C LYS A 56 -0.86 10.13 -14.42
N ASN A 57 -1.22 9.69 -13.22
CA ASN A 57 -0.36 8.85 -12.39
C ASN A 57 -1.14 7.57 -12.11
N ASN A 58 -0.76 6.46 -12.74
CA ASN A 58 -1.44 5.17 -12.54
C ASN A 58 -1.07 4.62 -11.15
N ARG A 59 -1.65 5.23 -10.12
CA ARG A 59 -1.30 5.02 -8.72
C ARG A 59 -2.31 4.13 -8.04
N LEU A 60 -1.79 3.29 -7.15
CA LEU A 60 -2.56 2.46 -6.24
C LEU A 60 -2.02 2.62 -4.83
N VAL A 61 -2.90 2.55 -3.85
CA VAL A 61 -2.55 2.51 -2.44
C VAL A 61 -3.21 1.30 -1.80
N THR A 62 -2.49 0.63 -0.92
CA THR A 62 -3.07 -0.35 0.00
C THR A 62 -2.96 0.16 1.43
N ILE A 63 -4.01 -0.04 2.21
CA ILE A 63 -4.01 0.20 3.65
C ILE A 63 -4.35 -1.12 4.36
N GLU A 64 -3.52 -1.49 5.33
CA GLU A 64 -3.62 -2.72 6.10
C GLU A 64 -3.59 -2.40 7.60
N ASN A 65 -4.42 -3.09 8.39
CA ASN A 65 -4.52 -2.96 9.84
C ASN A 65 -4.81 -1.52 10.32
N GLY A 66 -5.42 -0.70 9.46
CA GLY A 66 -5.83 0.67 9.71
C GLY A 66 -4.69 1.67 9.78
N ASN A 67 -3.43 1.25 9.59
CA ASN A 67 -2.27 2.12 9.77
C ASN A 67 -1.12 1.90 8.80
N LYS A 68 -0.94 0.71 8.23
CA LYS A 68 0.15 0.46 7.30
C LYS A 68 -0.30 0.84 5.90
N ILE A 69 0.39 1.79 5.27
CA ILE A 69 0.09 2.27 3.92
C ILE A 69 1.22 1.88 2.96
N THR A 70 0.88 1.39 1.77
CA THR A 70 1.85 1.10 0.71
C THR A 70 1.41 1.76 -0.58
N PHE A 71 2.31 2.50 -1.21
CA PHE A 71 2.10 3.29 -2.41
C PHE A 71 2.78 2.62 -3.61
N PHE A 72 2.03 2.47 -4.71
CA PHE A 72 2.48 1.81 -5.92
C PHE A 72 2.24 2.70 -7.13
N THR A 73 3.17 2.61 -8.10
CA THR A 73 2.99 3.21 -9.42
C THR A 73 3.06 2.14 -10.50
N LEU A 74 2.13 2.23 -11.45
CA LEU A 74 2.00 1.33 -12.57
C LEU A 74 2.55 1.98 -13.84
N TYR A 75 3.45 1.27 -14.49
CA TYR A 75 4.02 1.64 -15.77
C TYR A 75 3.52 0.65 -16.81
N ALA A 76 2.57 1.08 -17.63
CA ALA A 76 2.13 0.31 -18.79
C ALA A 76 1.59 1.23 -19.88
N GLY A 77 1.68 0.77 -21.13
CA GLY A 77 0.99 1.43 -22.24
C GLY A 77 -0.53 1.32 -22.10
N PRO A 78 -1.32 2.18 -22.78
CA PRO A 78 -2.79 2.17 -22.66
C PRO A 78 -3.42 0.79 -22.93
N LYS A 79 -2.88 0.03 -23.89
CA LYS A 79 -3.37 -1.31 -24.25
C LYS A 79 -3.15 -2.38 -23.16
N ASN A 80 -2.12 -2.21 -22.33
CA ASN A 80 -1.71 -3.21 -21.34
C ASN A 80 -2.07 -2.80 -19.91
N MET A 81 -2.52 -1.56 -19.70
CA MET A 81 -2.87 -1.02 -18.38
C MET A 81 -3.92 -1.90 -17.67
N CYS A 82 -4.95 -2.34 -18.39
CA CYS A 82 -5.98 -3.20 -17.80
C CYS A 82 -5.43 -4.55 -17.33
N ALA A 83 -4.57 -5.18 -18.14
CA ALA A 83 -3.94 -6.44 -17.78
C ALA A 83 -3.00 -6.27 -16.58
N LEU A 84 -2.22 -5.18 -16.55
CA LEU A 84 -1.35 -4.86 -15.42
C LEU A 84 -2.14 -4.58 -14.15
N LEU A 85 -3.23 -3.81 -14.20
CA LEU A 85 -4.11 -3.57 -13.05
C LEU A 85 -4.70 -4.87 -12.52
N THR A 86 -5.23 -5.72 -13.42
CA THR A 86 -5.80 -7.02 -13.06
C THR A 86 -4.77 -7.90 -12.36
N LYS A 87 -3.54 -7.97 -12.90
CA LYS A 87 -2.44 -8.71 -12.28
C LYS A 87 -2.08 -8.12 -10.91
N THR A 88 -1.93 -6.79 -10.82
CA THR A 88 -1.54 -6.10 -9.59
C THR A 88 -2.58 -6.34 -8.49
N PHE A 89 -3.86 -6.29 -8.83
CA PHE A 89 -4.94 -6.63 -7.90
C PHE A 89 -4.90 -8.09 -7.45
N ALA A 90 -4.66 -9.03 -8.37
CA ALA A 90 -4.50 -10.44 -8.00
C ALA A 90 -3.29 -10.67 -7.07
N ASP A 91 -2.18 -9.96 -7.32
CA ASP A 91 -0.99 -10.00 -6.48
C ASP A 91 -1.27 -9.43 -5.08
N ILE A 92 -1.99 -8.31 -4.98
CA ILE A 92 -2.44 -7.70 -3.71
C ILE A 92 -3.38 -8.65 -2.97
N ASP A 93 -4.45 -9.11 -3.61
CA ASP A 93 -5.49 -9.95 -2.99
C ASP A 93 -4.94 -11.31 -2.53
N SER A 94 -3.88 -11.81 -3.18
CA SER A 94 -3.19 -13.05 -2.77
C SER A 94 -2.03 -12.84 -1.79
N GLY A 95 -1.68 -11.59 -1.48
CA GLY A 95 -0.52 -11.23 -0.66
C GLY A 95 0.84 -11.55 -1.31
N LYS A 96 0.86 -11.80 -2.61
CA LYS A 96 2.05 -12.16 -3.39
C LYS A 96 2.51 -10.99 -4.25
N LEU A 97 2.84 -9.88 -3.60
CA LEU A 97 3.40 -8.73 -4.28
C LEU A 97 4.73 -9.10 -4.96
N ALA A 98 4.79 -8.87 -6.26
CA ALA A 98 5.97 -9.01 -7.11
C ALA A 98 6.24 -7.68 -7.84
N PRO A 99 6.52 -6.59 -7.10
CA PRO A 99 6.85 -5.30 -7.69
C PRO A 99 8.20 -5.39 -8.41
N GLY A 100 8.39 -4.52 -9.40
CA GLY A 100 9.58 -4.47 -10.23
C GLY A 100 9.39 -5.07 -11.62
N GLY A 101 10.42 -4.91 -12.43
CA GLY A 101 10.44 -5.28 -13.84
C GLY A 101 11.57 -4.54 -14.55
N LYS A 102 11.75 -4.76 -15.85
CA LYS A 102 12.75 -4.00 -16.61
C LYS A 102 12.18 -2.64 -17.01
N ALA A 103 13.05 -1.63 -17.05
CA ALA A 103 12.74 -0.35 -17.67
C ALA A 103 12.19 -0.57 -19.09
N GLY A 104 11.07 0.09 -19.43
CA GLY A 104 10.39 -0.08 -20.72
C GLY A 104 9.46 -1.30 -20.84
N GLN A 105 9.26 -2.07 -19.77
CA GLN A 105 8.23 -3.14 -19.71
C GLN A 105 7.07 -2.74 -18.82
N ASP A 106 5.92 -3.40 -19.04
CA ASP A 106 4.77 -3.28 -18.16
C ASP A 106 5.13 -3.81 -16.77
N ARG A 107 5.06 -2.95 -15.75
CA ARG A 107 5.41 -3.29 -14.37
C ARG A 107 4.70 -2.39 -13.38
N TYR A 108 4.63 -2.82 -12.13
CA TYR A 108 4.30 -1.93 -11.03
C TYR A 108 5.47 -1.92 -10.05
N ASP A 109 5.80 -0.74 -9.54
CA ASP A 109 6.87 -0.56 -8.58
C ASP A 109 6.25 -0.15 -7.23
N LEU A 110 6.84 -0.64 -6.14
CA LEU A 110 6.55 -0.13 -4.80
C LEU A 110 7.36 1.16 -4.65
N GLU A 111 6.68 2.31 -4.59
CA GLU A 111 7.36 3.59 -4.41
C GLU A 111 7.73 3.81 -2.95
N SER A 112 6.78 3.56 -2.04
CA SER A 112 7.03 3.71 -0.60
C SER A 112 6.06 2.93 0.26
N GLY A 113 6.54 2.51 1.42
CA GLY A 113 5.71 2.10 2.55
C GLY A 113 5.67 3.21 3.59
N GLY A 114 4.65 3.21 4.44
CA GLY A 114 4.56 4.14 5.55
C GLY A 114 3.58 3.72 6.63
N THR A 115 3.56 4.53 7.69
CA THR A 115 2.66 4.37 8.83
C THR A 115 1.78 5.61 8.99
N ILE A 116 0.47 5.42 8.91
CA ILE A 116 -0.55 6.41 9.22
C ILE A 116 -0.61 6.59 10.75
N SER A 117 -0.62 7.83 11.21
CA SER A 117 -0.79 8.16 12.62
C SER A 117 -2.15 7.72 13.16
N GLU A 118 -2.25 7.46 14.46
CA GLU A 118 -3.50 6.98 15.09
C GLU A 118 -4.69 7.93 14.86
N ASN A 119 -4.44 9.23 14.80
CA ASN A 119 -5.47 10.23 14.51
C ASN A 119 -5.77 10.40 13.01
N ARG A 120 -5.11 9.62 12.14
CA ARG A 120 -5.27 9.58 10.68
C ARG A 120 -5.08 10.94 10.00
N THR A 121 -4.15 11.75 10.52
CA THR A 121 -3.85 13.09 9.95
C THR A 121 -2.51 13.15 9.23
N THR A 122 -1.63 12.19 9.48
CA THR A 122 -0.28 12.15 8.91
C THR A 122 0.12 10.74 8.50
N VAL A 123 1.02 10.66 7.53
CA VAL A 123 1.75 9.44 7.15
C VAL A 123 3.23 9.71 7.36
N VAL A 124 3.89 8.81 8.07
CA VAL A 124 5.36 8.73 8.10
C VAL A 124 5.77 7.71 7.04
N TRP A 125 6.40 8.19 5.98
CA TRP A 125 6.92 7.36 4.90
C TRP A 125 8.28 6.80 5.26
N ASP A 126 8.43 5.49 5.11
CA ASP A 126 9.67 4.75 5.40
C ASP A 126 10.74 5.03 4.33
N ASN A 127 10.31 5.45 3.14
CA ASN A 127 11.21 5.85 2.06
C ASN A 127 10.63 7.00 1.23
N ALA A 128 11.10 8.22 1.44
CA ALA A 128 10.69 9.40 0.68
C ALA A 128 11.41 9.53 -0.68
N GLY A 129 12.47 8.74 -0.92
CA GLY A 129 13.25 8.76 -2.16
C GLY A 129 12.60 8.00 -3.33
N GLY A 130 11.41 7.43 -3.12
CA GLY A 130 10.71 6.63 -4.12
C GLY A 130 11.44 5.33 -4.47
N ALA A 131 11.08 4.72 -5.61
CA ALA A 131 11.65 3.45 -6.04
C ALA A 131 13.16 3.52 -6.37
N ASP A 132 13.69 4.70 -6.66
CA ASP A 132 15.07 4.92 -7.12
C ASP A 132 16.08 5.18 -5.98
N ASP A 133 15.61 5.53 -4.77
CA ASP A 133 16.45 5.67 -3.57
C ASP A 133 15.86 4.90 -2.39
N PRO A 134 16.04 3.56 -2.32
CA PRO A 134 15.42 2.70 -1.33
C PRO A 134 15.98 2.82 0.11
N GLY A 135 16.57 3.95 0.54
CA GLY A 135 17.19 4.01 1.86
C GLY A 135 17.50 5.37 2.50
N THR A 136 16.93 5.55 3.70
CA THR A 136 17.23 6.45 4.84
C THR A 136 16.43 7.73 4.99
N THR A 137 15.75 8.20 3.95
CA THR A 137 14.98 9.46 4.05
C THR A 137 13.55 9.17 4.47
N THR A 138 13.23 9.41 5.75
CA THR A 138 11.84 9.43 6.21
C THR A 138 11.22 10.79 5.93
N ALA A 139 9.98 10.83 5.47
CA ALA A 139 9.22 12.08 5.35
C ALA A 139 7.85 11.95 6.01
N THR A 140 7.39 13.04 6.60
CA THR A 140 6.02 13.13 7.13
C THR A 140 5.17 13.96 6.18
N ALA A 141 4.03 13.42 5.78
CA ALA A 141 3.09 14.06 4.88
C ALA A 141 1.67 14.06 5.50
N PRO A 142 0.86 15.10 5.25
CA PRO A 142 -0.54 15.06 5.65
C PRO A 142 -1.31 13.98 4.85
N ILE A 143 -2.25 13.33 5.53
CA ILE A 143 -3.30 12.52 4.93
C ILE A 143 -4.65 13.04 5.41
N LYS A 144 -5.61 13.12 4.49
CA LYS A 144 -7.01 13.38 4.80
C LYS A 144 -7.80 12.11 4.49
N VAL A 145 -8.49 11.59 5.49
CA VAL A 145 -9.35 10.43 5.33
C VAL A 145 -10.80 10.89 5.38
N GLU A 146 -11.53 10.66 4.30
CA GLU A 146 -12.96 10.92 4.17
C GLU A 146 -13.71 9.59 4.03
N SER A 147 -15.05 9.63 4.06
CA SER A 147 -15.88 8.42 4.01
C SER A 147 -15.73 7.62 2.71
N ASP A 148 -15.38 8.29 1.62
CA ASP A 148 -15.39 7.75 0.27
C ASP A 148 -14.07 7.96 -0.49
N MET A 149 -13.10 8.65 0.12
CA MET A 149 -11.79 8.90 -0.47
C MET A 149 -10.71 9.16 0.58
N ILE A 150 -9.46 9.05 0.14
CA ILE A 150 -8.31 9.54 0.88
C ILE A 150 -7.55 10.54 0.01
N THR A 151 -6.99 11.55 0.64
CA THR A 151 -6.07 12.50 0.01
C THR A 151 -4.73 12.36 0.68
N VAL A 152 -3.71 12.04 -0.10
CA VAL A 152 -2.35 11.84 0.37
C VAL A 152 -1.48 12.85 -0.34
N LYS A 153 -0.74 13.67 0.40
CA LYS A 153 0.24 14.56 -0.23
C LYS A 153 1.36 13.72 -0.84
N ASP A 154 1.54 13.87 -2.14
CA ASP A 154 2.65 13.24 -2.86
C ASP A 154 3.97 13.84 -2.40
N ILE A 155 4.94 12.99 -2.11
CA ILE A 155 6.27 13.38 -1.67
C ILE A 155 7.38 12.84 -2.59
N PHE A 156 7.05 12.08 -3.65
CA PHE A 156 8.02 11.32 -4.43
C PHE A 156 8.50 12.05 -5.68
N ASP A 157 7.59 12.52 -6.55
CA ASP A 157 7.97 13.07 -7.87
C ASP A 157 7.68 14.57 -8.02
N ASN A 158 6.58 15.05 -7.44
CA ASN A 158 6.19 16.45 -7.55
C ASN A 158 5.30 16.87 -6.36
N PRO A 159 5.87 17.44 -5.29
CA PRO A 159 5.17 17.69 -4.02
C PRO A 159 4.09 18.79 -4.08
N ALA A 160 3.73 19.24 -5.28
CA ALA A 160 2.79 20.31 -5.55
C ALA A 160 1.33 19.84 -5.71
N GLU A 161 1.09 18.55 -5.96
CA GLU A 161 -0.27 18.03 -6.12
C GLU A 161 -0.55 16.91 -5.11
N ASP A 162 -1.67 17.04 -4.39
CA ASP A 162 -2.17 15.98 -3.53
C ASP A 162 -2.78 14.87 -4.38
N GLU A 163 -2.49 13.62 -4.06
CA GLU A 163 -3.08 12.45 -4.71
C GLU A 163 -4.43 12.14 -4.05
N VAL A 164 -5.51 12.26 -4.82
CA VAL A 164 -6.86 11.87 -4.39
C VAL A 164 -7.12 10.44 -4.85
N LEU A 165 -7.34 9.54 -3.89
CA LEU A 165 -7.57 8.12 -4.13
C LEU A 165 -8.95 7.69 -3.63
N VAL A 166 -9.62 6.83 -4.38
CA VAL A 166 -10.94 6.28 -4.02
C VAL A 166 -10.87 4.77 -3.83
N PRO A 167 -11.69 4.17 -2.95
CA PRO A 167 -11.73 2.72 -2.79
C PRO A 167 -12.01 2.01 -4.11
N ARG A 168 -11.26 0.95 -4.41
CA ARG A 168 -11.43 0.10 -5.61
C ARG A 168 -12.87 -0.37 -5.80
N GLY A 169 -13.55 -0.72 -4.72
CA GLY A 169 -14.92 -1.23 -4.72
C GLY A 169 -16.01 -0.16 -4.80
N SER A 170 -15.68 1.13 -4.65
CA SER A 170 -16.64 2.24 -4.76
C SER A 170 -17.13 2.41 -6.20
N ASP A 171 -18.27 3.06 -6.39
CA ASP A 171 -18.80 3.34 -7.73
C ASP A 171 -17.84 4.22 -8.55
N HIS A 172 -17.16 5.17 -7.89
CA HIS A 172 -16.13 5.99 -8.53
C HIS A 172 -14.91 5.13 -8.92
N GLY A 173 -14.44 4.25 -8.02
CA GLY A 173 -13.34 3.32 -8.31
C GLY A 173 -13.66 2.39 -9.50
N LYS A 174 -14.86 1.82 -9.54
CA LYS A 174 -15.34 1.01 -10.67
C LYS A 174 -15.38 1.81 -11.98
N ALA A 175 -15.83 3.06 -11.95
CA ALA A 175 -15.86 3.92 -13.13
C ALA A 175 -14.44 4.22 -13.67
N ILE A 176 -13.47 4.46 -12.78
CA ILE A 176 -12.07 4.64 -13.16
C ILE A 176 -11.52 3.37 -13.80
N LEU A 177 -11.77 2.21 -13.19
CA LEU A 177 -11.33 0.92 -13.73
C LEU A 177 -11.95 0.62 -15.09
N ALA A 178 -13.26 0.87 -15.25
CA ALA A 178 -13.94 0.70 -16.53
C ALA A 178 -13.30 1.58 -17.62
N LYS A 179 -12.93 2.82 -17.32
CA LYS A 179 -12.24 3.71 -18.27
C LYS A 179 -10.81 3.24 -18.61
N ARG A 180 -10.11 2.58 -17.67
CA ARG A 180 -8.77 2.04 -17.91
C ARG A 180 -8.79 0.67 -18.61
N CYS A 181 -9.95 0.02 -18.65
CA CYS A 181 -10.16 -1.33 -19.18
C CYS A 181 -11.10 -1.43 -20.38
N GLY A 182 -11.72 -0.32 -20.80
CA GLY A 182 -12.60 -0.22 -21.98
C GLY A 182 -11.96 0.58 -23.08
#